data_AF-A0A8J2MJY2-F1
#
_entry.id   AF-A0A8J2MJY2-F1
#
_cell.length_a   1.000
_cell.length_b   1.000
_cell.length_c   1.000
_cell.angle_alpha   90.00
_cell.angle_beta   90.00
_cell.angle_gamma   90.00
#
_symmetry.space_group_name_H-M   'P 1'
#
loop_
_entity.id
_entity.type
_entity.pdbx_description
1 polymer ?
#
loop_
_entity_poly.entity_id
_entity_poly.type
_entity_poly.pdbx_seq_one_letter_code
_entity_poly.pdbx_strand_id
1 'polypeptide(L)'
;MSMIFHILHSVPYRNKPIVKDVIASLHSYFTCNLLIAFSVIISFKQFGGRPMECMLPMGFSGAWEQYAENFCWAQDTYFVPPKVFVEHISAEERREHRISYYQWMPFFLLFQAACFKAPTFIWKYFAGQSGMKMGQILRLANDPANSSLEVKKGNIETLCIHLQGALRFNERVKKKKLVPHKICRFLNLKYANYYVATIYILAKLAFLANTIFQISLMTRYLLPEFKNNYGLESWRNIIWPKNISPSWHHSGIFPLVTLCDFEVREMGNIQTHTVQCVLVVNLFTEKIFILLWTWFMILAALTVLSVLNWIYLLTGNCSKEHFILNHLEMSGTSFDKSDPQNKKHVDRFLHKYLRTDGIFVLRMVADHADVVFATELIASLWRSHYVFEERRENILKMDKIWPQHQQRLEMALLEEAEVARKISSDALNALQRKRSIFFDSPYFLKRSSLTTTTMPKVRSRSILGNSCVLSRNNSKDSVIPFSPYVANQSRGNIFSTDTQGKLRRRHSLEKIDIIGRVKKFADSSDEEEKEKEREKGRV
;
A
#
# COMPACT_ATOMS: atom_id res chain seq x y z
N MET A 1 -23.15 -3.87 -10.20
CA MET A 1 -23.23 -2.72 -9.26
C MET A 1 -22.57 -2.96 -7.90
N SER A 2 -22.87 -4.04 -7.16
CA SER A 2 -22.38 -4.25 -5.76
C SER A 2 -20.89 -3.96 -5.53
N MET A 3 -19.99 -4.42 -6.41
CA MET A 3 -18.54 -4.16 -6.30
C MET A 3 -18.18 -2.66 -6.39
N ILE A 4 -18.86 -1.89 -7.25
CA ILE A 4 -18.66 -0.43 -7.38
C ILE A 4 -19.14 0.27 -6.10
N PHE A 5 -20.27 -0.18 -5.53
CA PHE A 5 -20.81 0.36 -4.28
C PHE A 5 -19.88 0.10 -3.10
N HIS A 6 -19.30 -1.11 -2.99
CA HIS A 6 -18.27 -1.42 -2.00
C HIS A 6 -16.98 -0.63 -2.21
N ILE A 7 -16.57 -0.34 -3.45
CA ILE A 7 -15.41 0.52 -3.74
C ILE A 7 -15.70 1.97 -3.32
N LEU A 8 -16.90 2.51 -3.59
CA LEU A 8 -17.29 3.85 -3.12
C LEU A 8 -17.30 3.93 -1.58
N HIS A 9 -17.94 2.99 -0.90
CA HIS A 9 -18.05 3.02 0.58
C HIS A 9 -16.73 2.70 1.31
N SER A 10 -15.80 1.96 0.69
CA SER A 10 -14.49 1.64 1.29
C SER A 10 -13.45 2.73 1.14
N VAL A 11 -13.68 3.74 0.30
CA VAL A 11 -12.86 4.95 0.22
C VAL A 11 -13.50 6.03 1.12
N PRO A 12 -13.02 6.23 2.37
CA PRO A 12 -13.58 7.28 3.22
C PRO A 12 -13.44 8.63 2.54
N TYR A 13 -14.56 9.31 2.30
CA TYR A 13 -14.65 10.62 1.65
C TYR A 13 -14.19 11.75 2.61
N ARG A 14 -12.94 11.63 3.09
CA ARG A 14 -12.33 12.61 3.97
C ARG A 14 -11.57 13.61 3.09
N ASN A 15 -12.19 14.77 2.85
CA ASN A 15 -11.65 15.88 2.04
C ASN A 15 -10.38 16.55 2.60
N LYS A 16 -9.68 15.93 3.56
CA LYS A 16 -8.37 16.41 4.02
C LYS A 16 -7.31 15.94 3.03
N PRO A 17 -6.45 16.83 2.50
CA PRO A 17 -5.53 16.48 1.43
C PRO A 17 -4.58 15.36 1.88
N ILE A 18 -4.70 14.21 1.24
CA ILE A 18 -3.66 13.19 1.26
C ILE A 18 -2.45 13.83 0.55
N VAL A 19 -1.28 13.67 1.17
CA VAL A 19 -0.07 14.43 0.87
C VAL A 19 0.28 14.39 -0.63
N LYS A 20 0.63 15.57 -1.14
CA LYS A 20 0.67 15.89 -2.56
C LYS A 20 1.94 15.35 -3.23
N ASP A 21 1.91 14.12 -3.74
CA ASP A 21 2.69 13.82 -4.94
C ASP A 21 2.25 14.82 -6.02
N VAL A 22 3.14 15.76 -6.36
CA VAL A 22 2.83 16.90 -7.24
C VAL A 22 2.27 16.40 -8.57
N ILE A 23 2.81 15.30 -9.09
CA ILE A 23 2.35 14.69 -10.34
C ILE A 23 0.93 14.14 -10.19
N ALA A 24 0.65 13.38 -9.13
CA ALA A 24 -0.70 12.87 -8.87
C ALA A 24 -1.72 14.00 -8.64
N SER A 25 -1.30 15.14 -8.07
CA SER A 25 -2.13 16.36 -7.95
C SER A 25 -2.37 17.01 -9.31
N LEU A 26 -1.37 17.07 -10.19
CA LEU A 26 -1.52 17.60 -11.55
C LEU A 26 -2.55 16.80 -12.35
N HIS A 27 -2.50 15.46 -12.37
CA HIS A 27 -3.55 14.67 -13.02
C HIS A 27 -4.93 14.82 -12.37
N SER A 28 -4.99 14.55 -11.06
CA SER A 28 -6.27 14.22 -10.41
C SER A 28 -7.02 15.43 -9.86
N TYR A 29 -6.33 16.57 -9.71
CA TYR A 29 -6.91 17.82 -9.28
C TYR A 29 -6.84 18.87 -10.39
N PHE A 30 -5.64 19.24 -10.87
CA PHE A 30 -5.51 20.31 -11.86
C PHE A 30 -6.14 19.94 -13.22
N THR A 31 -5.66 18.89 -13.88
CA THR A 31 -6.18 18.47 -15.21
C THR A 31 -7.66 18.10 -15.16
N CYS A 32 -8.11 17.45 -14.07
CA CYS A 32 -9.51 17.10 -13.87
C CYS A 32 -10.41 18.36 -13.78
N ASN A 33 -10.03 19.35 -12.96
CA ASN A 33 -10.77 20.62 -12.85
C ASN A 33 -10.69 21.44 -14.15
N LEU A 34 -9.55 21.44 -14.84
CA LEU A 34 -9.36 22.12 -16.14
C LEU A 34 -10.32 21.57 -17.21
N LEU A 35 -10.44 20.25 -17.32
CA LEU A 35 -11.36 19.58 -18.24
C LEU A 35 -12.84 19.86 -17.90
N ILE A 36 -13.19 19.87 -16.62
CA ILE A 36 -14.54 20.24 -16.16
C ILE A 36 -14.84 21.71 -16.51
N ALA A 37 -13.90 22.63 -16.28
CA ALA A 37 -14.05 24.03 -16.62
C ALA A 37 -14.28 24.25 -18.12
N PHE A 38 -13.48 23.61 -18.99
CA PHE A 38 -13.70 23.67 -20.43
C PHE A 38 -15.03 23.03 -20.87
N SER A 39 -15.44 21.92 -20.26
CA SER A 39 -16.76 21.33 -20.52
C SER A 39 -17.91 22.31 -20.20
N VAL A 40 -17.83 23.02 -19.06
CA VAL A 40 -18.80 24.05 -18.68
C VAL A 40 -18.78 25.24 -19.65
N ILE A 41 -17.60 25.72 -20.06
CA ILE A 41 -17.46 26.83 -21.02
C ILE A 41 -18.08 26.48 -22.39
N ILE A 42 -17.81 25.28 -22.91
CA ILE A 42 -18.41 24.83 -24.18
C ILE A 42 -19.92 24.65 -24.00
N SER A 43 -20.38 24.04 -22.91
CA SER A 43 -21.81 23.88 -22.60
C SER A 43 -22.54 25.22 -22.56
N PHE A 44 -21.93 26.26 -21.97
CA PHE A 44 -22.52 27.60 -21.92
C PHE A 44 -22.73 28.19 -23.33
N LYS A 45 -21.77 28.05 -24.25
CA LYS A 45 -21.94 28.51 -25.64
C LYS A 45 -22.87 27.59 -26.46
N GLN A 46 -22.96 26.31 -26.11
CA GLN A 46 -23.78 25.31 -26.81
C GLN A 46 -25.28 25.39 -26.46
N PHE A 47 -25.62 25.69 -25.20
CA PHE A 47 -27.00 25.74 -24.71
C PHE A 47 -27.50 27.16 -24.37
N GLY A 48 -26.60 28.11 -24.10
CA GLY A 48 -26.91 29.47 -23.66
C GLY A 48 -26.88 30.54 -24.76
N GLY A 49 -26.65 30.18 -26.01
CA GLY A 49 -26.66 31.10 -27.16
C GLY A 49 -26.82 30.35 -28.47
N ARG A 50 -26.80 31.06 -29.61
CA ARG A 50 -26.79 30.42 -30.94
C ARG A 50 -25.46 29.66 -31.13
N PRO A 51 -25.46 28.32 -31.33
CA PRO A 51 -24.22 27.56 -31.49
C PRO A 51 -23.68 27.61 -32.93
N MET A 52 -24.57 27.85 -33.89
CA MET A 52 -24.32 28.04 -35.31
C MET A 52 -25.31 29.04 -35.89
N GLU A 53 -24.93 29.68 -37.00
CA GLU A 53 -25.70 30.70 -37.72
C GLU A 53 -25.69 30.35 -39.21
N CYS A 54 -26.85 30.37 -39.89
CA CYS A 54 -26.97 29.89 -41.28
C CYS A 54 -27.36 30.99 -42.27
N MET A 55 -26.75 30.97 -43.45
CA MET A 55 -27.10 31.84 -44.57
C MET A 55 -28.23 31.20 -45.39
N LEU A 56 -29.45 31.74 -45.26
CA LEU A 56 -30.60 31.38 -46.08
C LEU A 56 -30.72 32.33 -47.29
N PRO A 57 -31.27 31.87 -48.43
CA PRO A 57 -31.47 32.72 -49.60
C PRO A 57 -32.60 33.75 -49.39
N MET A 58 -32.53 34.84 -50.17
CA MET A 58 -33.47 35.96 -50.11
C MET A 58 -34.91 35.50 -50.38
N GLY A 59 -35.77 35.53 -49.35
CA GLY A 59 -37.17 35.11 -49.45
C GLY A 59 -37.67 34.34 -48.22
N PHE A 60 -36.77 33.69 -47.47
CA PHE A 60 -37.10 33.05 -46.21
C PHE A 60 -37.27 34.09 -45.09
N SER A 61 -38.26 33.90 -44.21
CA SER A 61 -38.47 34.75 -43.03
C SER A 61 -37.53 34.37 -41.88
N GLY A 62 -37.34 35.24 -40.89
CA GLY A 62 -36.51 34.95 -39.71
C GLY A 62 -36.98 33.74 -38.87
N ALA A 63 -38.23 33.28 -39.04
CA ALA A 63 -38.70 32.04 -38.43
C ALA A 63 -38.13 30.79 -39.15
N TRP A 64 -37.94 30.87 -40.47
CA TRP A 64 -37.27 29.83 -41.25
C TRP A 64 -35.77 29.78 -41.00
N GLU A 65 -35.13 30.94 -40.77
CA GLU A 65 -33.74 31.03 -40.30
C GLU A 65 -33.56 30.25 -38.98
N GLN A 66 -34.38 30.55 -37.97
CA GLN A 66 -34.35 29.83 -36.69
C GLN A 66 -34.69 28.34 -36.82
N TYR A 67 -35.61 27.96 -37.72
CA TYR A 67 -35.90 26.55 -37.99
C TYR A 67 -34.69 25.83 -38.60
N ALA A 68 -34.07 26.42 -39.64
CA ALA A 68 -32.89 25.87 -40.29
C ALA A 68 -31.68 25.79 -39.34
N GLU A 69 -31.44 26.83 -38.53
CA GLU A 69 -30.39 26.83 -37.49
C GLU A 69 -30.59 25.67 -36.49
N ASN A 70 -31.82 25.43 -36.01
CA ASN A 70 -32.08 24.34 -35.06
C ASN A 70 -32.07 22.96 -35.73
N PHE A 71 -32.59 22.83 -36.96
CA PHE A 71 -32.61 21.59 -37.73
C PHE A 71 -31.18 21.14 -38.07
N CYS A 72 -30.38 22.04 -38.63
CA CYS A 72 -28.99 21.78 -39.02
C CYS A 72 -28.03 21.67 -37.82
N TRP A 73 -28.43 22.14 -36.63
CA TRP A 73 -27.71 21.85 -35.39
C TRP A 73 -27.98 20.43 -34.87
N ALA A 74 -29.22 19.96 -34.99
CA ALA A 74 -29.62 18.61 -34.57
C ALA A 74 -29.12 17.52 -35.53
N GLN A 75 -29.12 17.81 -36.84
CA GLN A 75 -28.68 16.90 -37.90
C GLN A 75 -27.16 16.99 -38.14
N ASP A 76 -26.55 15.93 -38.69
CA ASP A 76 -25.14 15.97 -39.11
C ASP A 76 -24.92 17.01 -40.22
N THR A 77 -23.98 17.94 -40.02
CA THR A 77 -23.46 18.80 -41.10
C THR A 77 -22.28 18.13 -41.82
N TYR A 78 -21.93 18.59 -43.02
CA TYR A 78 -20.76 18.08 -43.76
C TYR A 78 -19.81 19.21 -44.18
N PHE A 79 -18.53 18.87 -44.38
CA PHE A 79 -17.53 19.83 -44.87
C PHE A 79 -17.24 19.63 -46.35
N VAL A 80 -17.09 20.75 -47.07
CA VAL A 80 -16.64 20.80 -48.46
C VAL A 80 -15.55 21.87 -48.59
N PRO A 81 -14.41 21.59 -49.23
CA PRO A 81 -13.38 22.60 -49.48
C PRO A 81 -13.93 23.78 -50.31
N PRO A 82 -13.72 25.05 -49.93
CA PRO A 82 -14.37 26.22 -50.56
C PRO A 82 -14.09 26.46 -52.07
N LYS A 83 -13.26 25.64 -52.71
CA LYS A 83 -12.95 25.68 -54.15
C LYS A 83 -13.69 24.60 -54.97
N VAL A 84 -14.50 23.76 -54.33
CA VAL A 84 -15.21 22.63 -54.96
C VAL A 84 -16.71 22.92 -54.91
N PHE A 85 -17.38 22.79 -56.06
CA PHE A 85 -18.84 22.92 -56.13
C PHE A 85 -19.54 21.69 -55.55
N VAL A 86 -20.58 21.90 -54.75
CA VAL A 86 -21.33 20.84 -54.04
C VAL A 86 -21.96 19.83 -55.00
N GLU A 87 -22.33 20.27 -56.21
CA GLU A 87 -22.90 19.44 -57.28
C GLU A 87 -21.96 18.34 -57.76
N HIS A 88 -20.64 18.53 -57.67
CA HIS A 88 -19.65 17.55 -58.11
C HIS A 88 -19.36 16.46 -57.06
N ILE A 89 -19.89 16.60 -55.84
CA ILE A 89 -19.59 15.72 -54.70
C ILE A 89 -20.71 14.69 -54.55
N SER A 90 -20.33 13.41 -54.62
CA SER A 90 -21.26 12.28 -54.54
C SER A 90 -21.97 12.22 -53.18
N ALA A 91 -23.18 11.65 -53.14
CA ALA A 91 -23.92 11.46 -51.88
C ALA A 91 -23.23 10.50 -50.90
N GLU A 92 -22.27 9.69 -51.36
CA GLU A 92 -21.43 8.85 -50.51
C GLU A 92 -20.30 9.65 -49.86
N GLU A 93 -19.60 10.47 -50.64
CA GLU A 93 -18.54 11.37 -50.18
C GLU A 93 -19.07 12.42 -49.18
N ARG A 94 -20.29 12.95 -49.39
CA ARG A 94 -20.97 13.81 -48.40
C ARG A 94 -21.33 13.08 -47.09
N ARG A 95 -21.48 11.76 -47.12
CA ARG A 95 -21.75 10.94 -45.90
C ARG A 95 -20.46 10.63 -45.15
N GLU A 96 -19.33 10.47 -45.84
CA GLU A 96 -18.03 10.25 -45.22
C GLU A 96 -17.54 11.52 -44.50
N HIS A 97 -17.60 12.68 -45.15
CA HIS A 97 -17.19 13.99 -44.60
C HIS A 97 -18.20 14.62 -43.61
N ARG A 98 -18.99 13.80 -42.91
CA ARG A 98 -19.95 14.26 -41.89
C ARG A 98 -19.27 14.62 -40.59
N ILE A 99 -19.75 15.70 -39.97
CA ILE A 99 -19.19 16.30 -38.78
C ILE A 99 -20.29 16.40 -37.72
N SER A 100 -20.14 15.60 -36.66
CA SER A 100 -21.06 15.58 -35.51
C SER A 100 -20.34 15.58 -34.15
N TYR A 101 -19.00 15.61 -34.12
CA TYR A 101 -18.22 15.58 -32.88
C TYR A 101 -18.57 16.77 -31.96
N TYR A 102 -18.89 17.95 -32.52
CA TYR A 102 -19.15 19.16 -31.75
C TYR A 102 -20.35 19.03 -30.79
N GLN A 103 -21.38 18.25 -31.16
CA GLN A 103 -22.55 18.02 -30.32
C GLN A 103 -22.18 17.31 -29.00
N TRP A 104 -21.25 16.36 -29.07
CA TRP A 104 -20.86 15.48 -27.96
C TRP A 104 -19.70 16.02 -27.11
N MET A 105 -19.18 17.18 -27.48
CA MET A 105 -17.93 17.74 -26.96
C MET A 105 -17.89 17.92 -25.42
N PRO A 106 -18.93 18.45 -24.75
CA PRO A 106 -18.88 18.62 -23.29
C PRO A 106 -18.87 17.27 -22.55
N PHE A 107 -19.61 16.29 -23.05
CA PHE A 107 -19.68 14.94 -22.48
C PHE A 107 -18.36 14.19 -22.65
N PHE A 108 -17.70 14.36 -23.80
CA PHE A 108 -16.35 13.83 -24.03
C PHE A 108 -15.36 14.37 -22.99
N LEU A 109 -15.30 15.68 -22.78
CA LEU A 109 -14.40 16.29 -21.78
C LEU A 109 -14.69 15.83 -20.34
N LEU A 110 -15.97 15.63 -19.97
CA LEU A 110 -16.35 15.06 -18.66
C LEU A 110 -15.90 13.60 -18.51
N PHE A 111 -16.00 12.80 -19.57
CA PHE A 111 -15.47 11.43 -19.60
C PHE A 111 -13.94 11.43 -19.42
N GLN A 112 -13.21 12.30 -20.13
CA GLN A 112 -11.76 12.45 -19.94
C GLN A 112 -11.42 12.85 -18.49
N ALA A 113 -12.15 13.79 -17.88
CA ALA A 113 -11.96 14.20 -16.49
C ALA A 113 -12.16 13.04 -15.50
N ALA A 114 -13.18 12.21 -15.72
CA ALA A 114 -13.42 11.00 -14.93
C ALA A 114 -12.26 9.99 -15.06
N CYS A 115 -11.75 9.76 -16.27
CA CYS A 115 -10.58 8.90 -16.51
C CYS A 115 -9.32 9.41 -15.80
N PHE A 116 -9.01 10.72 -15.84
CA PHE A 116 -7.88 11.29 -15.09
C PHE A 116 -8.01 11.13 -13.57
N LYS A 117 -9.24 10.99 -13.04
CA LYS A 117 -9.47 10.69 -11.62
C LYS A 117 -9.26 9.22 -11.26
N ALA A 118 -9.50 8.29 -12.20
CA ALA A 118 -9.54 6.85 -11.93
C ALA A 118 -8.23 6.26 -11.32
N PRO A 119 -7.00 6.57 -11.81
CA PRO A 119 -5.77 6.05 -11.20
C PRO A 119 -5.59 6.45 -9.72
N THR A 120 -6.17 7.58 -9.31
CA THR A 120 -6.11 8.04 -7.91
C THR A 120 -7.02 7.22 -6.99
N PHE A 121 -8.20 6.81 -7.46
CA PHE A 121 -9.06 5.89 -6.72
C PHE A 121 -8.40 4.51 -6.60
N ILE A 122 -7.80 4.02 -7.68
CA ILE A 122 -7.04 2.76 -7.72
C ILE A 122 -5.89 2.79 -6.69
N TRP A 123 -5.06 3.83 -6.69
CA TRP A 123 -3.99 4.03 -5.70
C TRP A 123 -4.52 4.05 -4.26
N LYS A 124 -5.56 4.85 -3.97
CA LYS A 124 -6.16 4.93 -2.62
C LYS A 124 -6.64 3.57 -2.13
N TYR A 125 -7.30 2.79 -2.99
CA TYR A 125 -7.80 1.47 -2.66
C TYR A 125 -6.66 0.48 -2.34
N PHE A 126 -5.65 0.36 -3.23
CA PHE A 126 -4.54 -0.58 -3.01
C PHE A 126 -3.59 -0.15 -1.88
N ALA A 127 -3.27 1.15 -1.76
CA ALA A 127 -2.44 1.64 -0.66
C ALA A 127 -3.11 1.43 0.71
N GLY A 128 -4.44 1.57 0.80
CA GLY A 128 -5.20 1.29 2.02
C GLY A 128 -5.12 -0.17 2.49
N GLN A 129 -4.81 -1.11 1.60
CA GLN A 129 -4.68 -2.54 1.90
C GLN A 129 -3.28 -2.96 2.36
N SER A 130 -2.29 -2.05 2.33
CA SER A 130 -0.87 -2.37 2.55
C SER A 130 -0.45 -2.50 4.02
N GLY A 131 -1.37 -2.34 4.98
CA GLY A 131 -1.09 -2.30 6.42
C GLY A 131 -0.38 -1.01 6.88
N MET A 132 0.35 -0.34 5.99
CA MET A 132 1.04 0.93 6.22
C MET A 132 0.21 2.08 5.66
N LYS A 133 -0.57 2.75 6.52
CA LYS A 133 -1.41 3.89 6.11
C LYS A 133 -0.55 5.12 5.81
N MET A 134 -0.01 5.19 4.59
CA MET A 134 0.95 6.22 4.18
C MET A 134 0.43 7.66 4.38
N GLY A 135 -0.85 7.90 4.10
CA GLY A 135 -1.48 9.20 4.36
C GLY A 135 -1.59 9.60 5.84
N GLN A 136 -1.48 8.66 6.79
CA GLN A 136 -1.36 8.98 8.22
C GLN A 136 0.09 9.29 8.60
N ILE A 137 1.05 8.50 8.09
CA ILE A 137 2.49 8.71 8.31
C ILE A 137 2.91 10.11 7.85
N LEU A 138 2.60 10.46 6.60
CA LEU A 138 2.96 11.75 6.02
C LEU A 138 2.21 12.92 6.67
N ARG A 139 0.97 12.71 7.16
CA ARG A 139 0.25 13.74 7.91
C ARG A 139 0.91 14.04 9.25
N LEU A 140 1.41 13.02 9.96
CA LEU A 140 2.07 13.21 11.25
C LEU A 140 3.48 13.81 11.09
N ALA A 141 4.15 13.55 9.96
CA ALA A 141 5.41 14.18 9.60
C ALA A 141 5.26 15.65 9.18
N ASN A 142 4.19 15.99 8.47
CA ASN A 142 3.87 17.36 8.02
C ASN A 142 2.71 17.96 8.86
N ASP A 143 2.78 17.81 10.19
CA ASP A 143 1.87 18.47 11.13
C ASP A 143 2.45 19.84 11.52
N PRO A 144 1.73 20.97 11.38
CA PRO A 144 2.25 22.29 11.77
C PRO A 144 2.66 22.39 13.25
N ALA A 145 2.14 21.51 14.12
CA ALA A 145 2.57 21.44 15.52
C ALA A 145 4.02 20.94 15.70
N ASN A 146 4.64 20.34 14.68
CA ASN A 146 6.05 19.91 14.67
C ASN A 146 7.05 21.08 14.73
N SER A 147 6.57 22.32 14.63
CA SER A 147 7.33 23.53 14.99
C SER A 147 7.80 23.53 16.45
N SER A 148 7.05 22.90 17.36
CA SER A 148 7.45 22.72 18.76
C SER A 148 8.26 21.44 18.95
N LEU A 149 9.43 21.55 19.60
CA LEU A 149 10.40 20.45 19.76
C LEU A 149 9.85 19.24 20.53
N GLU A 150 8.93 19.46 21.46
CA GLU A 150 8.35 18.40 22.29
C GLU A 150 7.32 17.56 21.49
N VAL A 151 6.38 18.22 20.80
CA VAL A 151 5.42 17.54 19.91
C VAL A 151 6.17 16.85 18.76
N LYS A 152 7.18 17.50 18.18
CA LYS A 152 8.05 16.90 17.15
C LYS A 152 8.67 15.59 17.64
N LYS A 153 9.28 15.57 18.83
CA LYS A 153 9.88 14.36 19.42
C LYS A 153 8.85 13.26 19.66
N GLY A 154 7.70 13.57 20.26
CA GLY A 154 6.61 12.61 20.48
C GLY A 154 6.04 12.03 19.17
N ASN A 155 5.91 12.85 18.14
CA ASN A 155 5.48 12.42 16.81
C ASN A 155 6.53 11.53 16.13
N ILE A 156 7.81 11.85 16.24
CA ILE A 156 8.92 11.01 15.74
C ILE A 156 8.97 9.66 16.46
N GLU A 157 8.81 9.62 17.78
CA GLU A 157 8.78 8.37 18.54
C GLU A 157 7.57 7.50 18.15
N THR A 158 6.40 8.13 18.04
CA THR A 158 5.15 7.48 17.59
C THR A 158 5.32 6.88 16.19
N LEU A 159 5.87 7.64 15.23
CA LEU A 159 6.19 7.16 13.88
C LEU A 159 7.22 6.03 13.89
N CYS A 160 8.26 6.13 14.73
CA CYS A 160 9.29 5.12 14.87
C CYS A 160 8.68 3.78 15.34
N ILE A 161 7.84 3.81 16.38
CA ILE A 161 7.13 2.62 16.91
C ILE A 161 6.20 2.02 15.84
N HIS A 162 5.41 2.84 15.14
CA HIS A 162 4.51 2.36 14.08
C HIS A 162 5.27 1.73 12.91
N LEU A 163 6.33 2.37 12.42
CA LEU A 163 7.14 1.87 11.32
C LEU A 163 7.89 0.58 11.70
N GLN A 164 8.42 0.51 12.92
CA GLN A 164 8.99 -0.72 13.48
C GLN A 164 7.97 -1.86 13.54
N GLY A 165 6.76 -1.57 14.01
CA GLY A 165 5.65 -2.53 14.07
C GLY A 165 5.32 -3.12 12.69
N ALA A 166 5.24 -2.25 11.67
CA ALA A 166 4.96 -2.64 10.29
C ALA A 166 6.10 -3.46 9.65
N LEU A 167 7.35 -2.99 9.72
CA LEU A 167 8.51 -3.71 9.18
C LEU A 167 8.67 -5.10 9.84
N ARG A 168 8.47 -5.19 11.16
CA ARG A 168 8.47 -6.46 11.91
C ARG A 168 7.25 -7.33 11.65
N PHE A 169 6.12 -6.78 11.21
CA PHE A 169 4.96 -7.57 10.81
C PHE A 169 5.28 -8.33 9.50
N ASN A 170 5.83 -7.62 8.50
CA ASN A 170 6.24 -8.21 7.22
C ASN A 170 7.32 -9.31 7.41
N GLU A 171 8.27 -9.09 8.32
CA GLU A 171 9.22 -10.13 8.78
C GLU A 171 8.52 -11.38 9.35
N ARG A 172 7.55 -11.20 10.26
CA ARG A 172 6.87 -12.30 10.96
C ARG A 172 6.01 -13.13 10.00
N VAL A 173 5.35 -12.49 9.03
CA VAL A 173 4.60 -13.18 7.96
C VAL A 173 5.54 -14.05 7.12
N LYS A 174 6.68 -13.52 6.69
CA LYS A 174 7.71 -14.27 5.94
C LYS A 174 8.26 -15.46 6.75
N LYS A 175 8.63 -15.25 8.03
CA LYS A 175 9.20 -16.29 8.91
C LYS A 175 8.22 -17.42 9.20
N LYS A 176 6.93 -17.12 9.42
CA LYS A 176 5.89 -18.12 9.67
C LYS A 176 5.36 -18.80 8.39
N LYS A 177 5.87 -18.46 7.20
CA LYS A 177 5.37 -18.92 5.88
C LYS A 177 3.84 -18.82 5.75
N LEU A 178 3.24 -17.79 6.34
CA LEU A 178 1.79 -17.59 6.31
C LEU A 178 1.39 -17.19 4.88
N VAL A 179 0.69 -18.10 4.19
CA VAL A 179 0.08 -17.86 2.88
C VAL A 179 -1.41 -17.64 3.11
N PRO A 180 -1.90 -16.39 3.22
CA PRO A 180 -3.28 -16.12 3.64
C PRO A 180 -4.32 -16.62 2.63
N HIS A 181 -4.00 -16.70 1.34
CA HIS A 181 -4.84 -17.37 0.35
C HIS A 181 -4.07 -18.43 -0.45
N LYS A 182 -4.48 -19.70 -0.35
CA LYS A 182 -3.91 -20.82 -1.13
C LYS A 182 -4.32 -20.83 -2.61
N ILE A 183 -5.50 -20.29 -2.94
CA ILE A 183 -6.10 -20.39 -4.29
C ILE A 183 -5.68 -19.24 -5.22
N CYS A 184 -5.80 -17.98 -4.80
CA CYS A 184 -5.39 -16.83 -5.63
C CYS A 184 -3.99 -16.34 -5.24
N ARG A 185 -2.94 -17.00 -5.76
CA ARG A 185 -1.54 -16.68 -5.39
C ARG A 185 -1.14 -15.22 -5.69
N PHE A 186 -1.74 -14.59 -6.71
CA PHE A 186 -1.51 -13.19 -7.06
C PHE A 186 -2.07 -12.19 -6.01
N LEU A 187 -3.09 -12.57 -5.24
CA LEU A 187 -3.63 -11.72 -4.16
C LEU A 187 -2.72 -11.66 -2.92
N ASN A 188 -1.73 -12.57 -2.81
CA ASN A 188 -0.75 -12.57 -1.72
C ASN A 188 0.31 -11.47 -1.85
N LEU A 189 0.32 -10.66 -2.93
CA LEU A 189 1.22 -9.51 -3.09
C LEU A 189 1.17 -8.55 -1.88
N LYS A 190 0.02 -8.43 -1.21
CA LYS A 190 -0.23 -7.57 -0.03
C LYS A 190 0.77 -7.72 1.13
N TYR A 191 1.54 -8.80 1.18
CA TYR A 191 2.46 -9.12 2.29
C TYR A 191 3.94 -9.19 1.85
N ALA A 192 4.28 -8.72 0.65
CA ALA A 192 5.65 -8.63 0.18
C ALA A 192 6.39 -7.42 0.80
N ASN A 193 7.72 -7.51 0.95
CA ASN A 193 8.58 -6.46 1.54
C ASN A 193 8.94 -5.31 0.56
N TYR A 194 8.23 -5.27 -0.56
CA TYR A 194 8.31 -4.29 -1.63
C TYR A 194 6.90 -3.87 -2.09
N TYR A 195 5.85 -4.25 -1.36
CA TYR A 195 4.47 -4.09 -1.81
C TYR A 195 4.07 -2.62 -1.92
N VAL A 196 4.42 -1.82 -0.92
CA VAL A 196 4.08 -0.39 -0.90
C VAL A 196 4.78 0.33 -2.05
N ALA A 197 6.09 0.08 -2.21
CA ALA A 197 6.90 0.65 -3.28
C ALA A 197 6.42 0.22 -4.68
N THR A 198 6.10 -1.06 -4.88
CA THR A 198 5.60 -1.57 -6.17
C THR A 198 4.21 -1.04 -6.51
N ILE A 199 3.28 -0.94 -5.55
CA ILE A 199 1.96 -0.35 -5.80
C ILE A 199 2.08 1.15 -6.13
N TYR A 200 3.07 1.86 -5.58
CA TYR A 200 3.33 3.27 -5.91
C TYR A 200 3.88 3.44 -7.33
N ILE A 201 4.86 2.64 -7.72
CA ILE A 201 5.36 2.61 -9.11
C ILE A 201 4.24 2.22 -10.09
N LEU A 202 3.43 1.22 -9.75
CA LEU A 202 2.27 0.81 -10.55
C LEU A 202 1.24 1.93 -10.69
N ALA A 203 1.00 2.72 -9.63
CA ALA A 203 0.14 3.89 -9.70
C ALA A 203 0.70 4.98 -10.63
N LYS A 204 2.01 5.28 -10.57
CA LYS A 204 2.65 6.22 -11.52
C LYS A 204 2.61 5.71 -12.96
N LEU A 205 2.82 4.41 -13.19
CA LEU A 205 2.64 3.79 -14.50
C LEU A 205 1.18 3.87 -14.98
N ALA A 206 0.19 3.75 -14.09
CA ALA A 206 -1.22 3.93 -14.44
C ALA A 206 -1.56 5.40 -14.79
N PHE A 207 -0.95 6.39 -14.14
CA PHE A 207 -1.06 7.81 -14.54
C PHE A 207 -0.45 8.07 -15.92
N LEU A 208 0.75 7.52 -16.20
CA LEU A 208 1.39 7.60 -17.51
C LEU A 208 0.55 6.92 -18.60
N ALA A 209 0.11 5.68 -18.37
CA ALA A 209 -0.73 4.93 -19.29
C ALA A 209 -2.08 5.63 -19.57
N ASN A 210 -2.73 6.19 -18.53
CA ASN A 210 -3.92 7.02 -18.74
C ASN A 210 -3.61 8.25 -19.59
N THR A 211 -2.48 8.94 -19.38
CA THR A 211 -2.16 10.15 -20.15
C THR A 211 -1.90 9.83 -21.63
N ILE A 212 -1.17 8.74 -21.92
CA ILE A 212 -0.98 8.23 -23.28
C ILE A 212 -2.33 7.83 -23.92
N PHE A 213 -3.18 7.12 -23.16
CA PHE A 213 -4.53 6.78 -23.60
C PHE A 213 -5.38 8.03 -23.90
N GLN A 214 -5.30 9.09 -23.10
CA GLN A 214 -6.06 10.33 -23.32
C GLN A 214 -5.57 11.11 -24.54
N ILE A 215 -4.26 11.15 -24.81
CA ILE A 215 -3.69 11.75 -26.03
C ILE A 215 -4.16 10.96 -27.27
N SER A 216 -4.15 9.63 -27.20
CA SER A 216 -4.62 8.74 -28.27
C SER A 216 -6.12 8.89 -28.51
N LEU A 217 -6.93 8.84 -27.45
CA LEU A 217 -8.38 9.01 -27.47
C LEU A 217 -8.78 10.35 -28.10
N MET A 218 -8.13 11.44 -27.67
CA MET A 218 -8.37 12.78 -28.22
C MET A 218 -8.00 12.87 -29.70
N THR A 219 -6.84 12.32 -30.10
CA THR A 219 -6.44 12.30 -31.52
C THR A 219 -7.43 11.48 -32.36
N ARG A 220 -7.91 10.35 -31.84
CA ARG A 220 -8.88 9.47 -32.50
C ARG A 220 -10.28 10.10 -32.62
N TYR A 221 -10.65 10.95 -31.66
CA TYR A 221 -11.93 11.65 -31.62
C TYR A 221 -11.98 12.83 -32.60
N LEU A 222 -10.87 13.55 -32.80
CA LEU A 222 -10.78 14.68 -33.74
C LEU A 222 -10.45 14.26 -35.19
N LEU A 223 -9.63 13.22 -35.38
CA LEU A 223 -9.13 12.79 -36.70
C LEU A 223 -9.48 11.31 -36.97
N PRO A 224 -10.72 10.97 -37.36
CA PRO A 224 -11.12 9.60 -37.64
C PRO A 224 -10.51 9.01 -38.92
N GLU A 225 -10.26 9.85 -39.93
CA GLU A 225 -9.79 9.47 -41.27
C GLU A 225 -8.28 9.23 -41.36
N PHE A 226 -7.48 9.98 -40.60
CA PHE A 226 -6.00 9.93 -40.62
C PHE A 226 -5.45 8.69 -39.89
N LYS A 227 -5.76 7.49 -40.40
CA LYS A 227 -5.49 6.18 -39.78
C LYS A 227 -4.01 5.77 -39.69
N ASN A 228 -3.08 6.37 -40.45
CA ASN A 228 -1.75 5.78 -40.65
C ASN A 228 -0.54 6.58 -40.12
N ASN A 229 -0.54 7.92 -40.11
CA ASN A 229 0.58 8.71 -39.58
C ASN A 229 0.17 9.48 -38.31
N TYR A 230 0.60 8.95 -37.16
CA TYR A 230 -0.05 9.20 -35.88
C TYR A 230 0.38 10.51 -35.19
N GLY A 231 -0.51 11.50 -35.24
CA GLY A 231 -0.67 12.51 -34.19
C GLY A 231 0.35 13.64 -34.22
N LEU A 232 1.60 13.40 -33.81
CA LEU A 232 2.55 14.48 -33.46
C LEU A 232 2.84 15.41 -34.64
N GLU A 233 2.91 14.87 -35.86
CA GLU A 233 3.05 15.66 -37.08
C GLU A 233 1.77 16.44 -37.44
N SER A 234 0.59 15.83 -37.32
CA SER A 234 -0.70 16.50 -37.55
C SER A 234 -0.90 17.66 -36.56
N TRP A 235 -0.65 17.43 -35.27
CA TRP A 235 -0.71 18.46 -34.23
C TRP A 235 0.34 19.54 -34.45
N ARG A 236 1.56 19.21 -34.87
CA ARG A 236 2.57 20.21 -35.28
C ARG A 236 2.06 21.10 -36.42
N ASN A 237 1.41 20.52 -37.44
CA ASN A 237 0.89 21.27 -38.58
C ASN A 237 -0.33 22.14 -38.21
N ILE A 238 -1.10 21.77 -37.18
CA ILE A 238 -2.21 22.57 -36.62
C ILE A 238 -1.68 23.72 -35.75
N ILE A 239 -0.68 23.46 -34.90
CA ILE A 239 -0.10 24.45 -33.97
C ILE A 239 0.79 25.45 -34.70
N TRP A 240 1.56 24.99 -35.69
CA TRP A 240 2.47 25.82 -36.48
C TRP A 240 2.19 25.64 -37.98
N PRO A 241 1.14 26.31 -38.51
CA PRO A 241 0.81 26.24 -39.93
C PRO A 241 1.96 26.81 -40.78
N LYS A 242 2.39 26.06 -41.80
CA LYS A 242 3.45 26.49 -42.72
C LYS A 242 2.99 27.48 -43.80
N ASN A 243 1.68 27.53 -44.05
CA ASN A 243 1.07 28.33 -45.12
C ASN A 243 0.20 29.44 -44.52
N ILE A 244 0.01 30.51 -45.30
CA ILE A 244 -0.84 31.66 -44.93
C ILE A 244 -2.35 31.32 -45.01
N SER A 245 -2.74 30.29 -45.77
CA SER A 245 -4.14 29.85 -45.85
C SER A 245 -4.59 29.12 -44.57
N PRO A 246 -5.84 29.31 -44.10
CA PRO A 246 -6.33 28.64 -42.90
C PRO A 246 -6.33 27.12 -43.08
N SER A 247 -5.73 26.41 -42.12
CA SER A 247 -5.49 24.95 -42.17
C SER A 247 -6.73 24.10 -42.48
N TRP A 248 -7.91 24.53 -42.01
CA TRP A 248 -9.17 23.84 -42.23
C TRP A 248 -9.62 23.80 -43.70
N HIS A 249 -9.22 24.76 -44.55
CA HIS A 249 -9.62 24.80 -45.98
C HIS A 249 -9.16 23.59 -46.78
N HIS A 250 -8.06 22.96 -46.36
CA HIS A 250 -7.43 21.82 -47.06
C HIS A 250 -7.54 20.50 -46.29
N SER A 251 -7.79 20.55 -44.99
CA SER A 251 -7.76 19.36 -44.12
C SER A 251 -9.12 18.93 -43.58
N GLY A 252 -10.14 19.80 -43.64
CA GLY A 252 -11.43 19.55 -42.98
C GLY A 252 -11.36 19.44 -41.45
N ILE A 253 -10.18 19.64 -40.84
CA ILE A 253 -10.00 19.62 -39.38
C ILE A 253 -10.44 20.97 -38.83
N PHE A 254 -11.37 20.97 -37.88
CA PHE A 254 -11.99 22.15 -37.29
C PHE A 254 -12.49 23.20 -38.32
N PRO A 255 -13.46 22.86 -39.20
CA PRO A 255 -13.99 23.82 -40.14
C PRO A 255 -14.87 24.85 -39.41
N LEU A 256 -14.70 26.12 -39.80
CA LEU A 256 -15.54 27.23 -39.33
C LEU A 256 -16.86 27.27 -40.11
N VAL A 257 -16.88 26.76 -41.34
CA VAL A 257 -18.02 26.76 -42.25
C VAL A 257 -18.35 25.32 -42.62
N THR A 258 -19.61 24.94 -42.48
CA THR A 258 -20.15 23.64 -42.90
C THR A 258 -21.38 23.84 -43.79
N LEU A 259 -21.73 22.79 -44.51
CA LEU A 259 -22.95 22.72 -45.31
C LEU A 259 -23.97 21.82 -44.61
N CYS A 260 -25.24 22.17 -44.77
CA CYS A 260 -26.38 21.39 -44.31
C CYS A 260 -27.42 21.29 -45.41
N ASP A 261 -27.91 20.08 -45.66
CA ASP A 261 -29.04 19.83 -46.54
C ASP A 261 -30.30 19.65 -45.66
N PHE A 262 -31.29 20.54 -45.78
CA PHE A 262 -32.57 20.41 -45.09
C PHE A 262 -33.73 20.18 -46.07
N GLU A 263 -34.65 19.30 -45.70
CA GLU A 263 -35.81 18.93 -46.50
C GLU A 263 -37.04 19.74 -46.10
N VAL A 264 -37.61 20.49 -47.04
CA VAL A 264 -38.93 21.10 -46.92
C VAL A 264 -39.95 20.21 -47.63
N ARG A 265 -41.02 19.87 -46.92
CA ARG A 265 -42.11 19.03 -47.44
C ARG A 265 -43.29 19.91 -47.81
N GLU A 266 -43.43 20.16 -49.10
CA GLU A 266 -44.59 20.83 -49.68
C GLU A 266 -45.57 19.77 -50.20
N MET A 267 -46.84 20.15 -50.39
CA MET A 267 -47.87 19.21 -50.85
C MET A 267 -47.53 18.69 -52.25
N GLY A 268 -47.04 17.45 -52.33
CA GLY A 268 -46.70 16.76 -53.58
C GLY A 268 -45.23 16.82 -54.01
N ASN A 269 -44.34 17.51 -53.28
CA ASN A 269 -42.90 17.52 -53.58
C ASN A 269 -42.03 17.67 -52.32
N ILE A 270 -40.86 17.01 -52.31
CA ILE A 270 -39.85 17.17 -51.27
C ILE A 270 -38.70 18.00 -51.87
N GLN A 271 -38.52 19.22 -51.36
CA GLN A 271 -37.45 20.11 -51.81
C GLN A 271 -36.28 20.06 -50.83
N THR A 272 -35.09 19.68 -51.31
CA THR A 272 -33.84 19.75 -50.53
C THR A 272 -33.16 21.09 -50.75
N HIS A 273 -33.00 21.89 -49.69
CA HIS A 273 -32.22 23.11 -49.72
C HIS A 273 -30.88 22.90 -49.01
N THR A 274 -29.78 23.17 -49.71
CA THR A 274 -28.43 23.24 -49.12
C THR A 274 -28.17 24.66 -48.65
N VAL A 275 -27.83 24.83 -47.37
CA VAL A 275 -27.43 26.13 -46.77
C VAL A 275 -26.03 26.06 -46.19
N GLN A 276 -25.36 27.21 -46.21
CA GLN A 276 -24.04 27.38 -45.61
C GLN A 276 -24.20 27.91 -44.18
N CYS A 277 -23.63 27.20 -43.21
CA CYS A 277 -23.70 27.55 -41.80
C CYS A 277 -22.31 27.79 -41.19
N VAL A 278 -22.20 28.79 -40.33
CA VAL A 278 -21.00 29.14 -39.58
C VAL A 278 -21.08 28.48 -38.21
N LEU A 279 -20.14 27.57 -37.93
CA LEU A 279 -20.10 26.76 -36.72
C LEU A 279 -19.30 27.49 -35.62
N VAL A 280 -19.92 28.50 -35.00
CA VAL A 280 -19.30 29.39 -34.01
C VAL A 280 -18.70 28.64 -32.82
N VAL A 281 -19.33 27.54 -32.37
CA VAL A 281 -18.79 26.66 -31.33
C VAL A 281 -17.38 26.15 -31.68
N ASN A 282 -17.08 25.89 -32.96
CA ASN A 282 -15.83 25.27 -33.37
C ASN A 282 -14.60 26.18 -33.24
N LEU A 283 -14.82 27.51 -33.25
CA LEU A 283 -13.78 28.50 -32.97
C LEU A 283 -13.19 28.31 -31.56
N PHE A 284 -14.02 27.94 -30.59
CA PHE A 284 -13.60 27.70 -29.21
C PHE A 284 -12.97 26.33 -29.02
N THR A 285 -13.54 25.29 -29.64
CA THR A 285 -13.00 23.92 -29.54
C THR A 285 -11.59 23.84 -30.11
N GLU A 286 -11.32 24.43 -31.28
CA GLU A 286 -9.99 24.44 -31.90
C GLU A 286 -8.90 24.88 -30.90
N LYS A 287 -9.12 26.01 -30.21
CA LYS A 287 -8.14 26.57 -29.26
C LYS A 287 -8.08 25.78 -27.95
N ILE A 288 -9.21 25.30 -27.44
CA ILE A 288 -9.26 24.44 -26.24
C ILE A 288 -8.49 23.14 -26.47
N PHE A 289 -8.66 22.50 -27.62
CA PHE A 289 -7.99 21.23 -27.94
C PHE A 289 -6.50 21.39 -28.20
N ILE A 290 -6.05 22.49 -28.82
CA ILE A 290 -4.63 22.85 -28.92
C ILE A 290 -4.01 23.02 -27.52
N LEU A 291 -4.68 23.73 -26.62
CA LEU A 291 -4.21 23.93 -25.24
C LEU A 291 -4.15 22.60 -24.47
N LEU A 292 -5.20 21.79 -24.56
CA LEU A 292 -5.27 20.47 -23.91
C LEU A 292 -4.20 19.51 -24.44
N TRP A 293 -3.92 19.49 -25.74
CA TRP A 293 -2.85 18.66 -26.31
C TRP A 293 -1.47 19.07 -25.79
N THR A 294 -1.14 20.36 -25.84
CA THR A 294 0.13 20.86 -25.30
C THR A 294 0.24 20.56 -23.80
N TRP A 295 -0.85 20.73 -23.03
CA TRP A 295 -0.89 20.39 -21.62
C TRP A 295 -0.66 18.89 -21.36
N PHE A 296 -1.32 18.00 -22.11
CA PHE A 296 -1.14 16.55 -21.96
C PHE A 296 0.27 16.09 -22.34
N MET A 297 0.91 16.71 -23.33
CA MET A 297 2.30 16.44 -23.69
C MET A 297 3.29 16.86 -22.58
N ILE A 298 3.09 18.04 -21.99
CA ILE A 298 3.87 18.49 -20.81
C ILE A 298 3.66 17.53 -19.64
N LEU A 299 2.41 17.16 -19.36
CA LEU A 299 2.05 16.25 -18.29
C LEU A 299 2.66 14.84 -18.51
N ALA A 300 2.67 14.34 -19.75
CA ALA A 300 3.36 13.10 -20.11
C ALA A 300 4.87 13.19 -19.86
N ALA A 301 5.54 14.26 -20.28
CA ALA A 301 6.96 14.45 -20.02
C ALA A 301 7.29 14.47 -18.51
N LEU A 302 6.53 15.24 -17.72
CA LEU A 302 6.70 15.30 -16.25
C LEU A 302 6.45 13.95 -15.58
N THR A 303 5.48 13.16 -16.05
CA THR A 303 5.26 11.80 -15.51
C THR A 303 6.38 10.84 -15.83
N VAL A 304 6.91 10.85 -17.06
CA VAL A 304 8.04 9.98 -17.46
C VAL A 304 9.25 10.29 -16.59
N LEU A 305 9.61 11.57 -16.44
CA LEU A 305 10.71 11.99 -15.56
C LEU A 305 10.49 11.56 -14.11
N SER A 306 9.27 11.70 -13.58
CA SER A 306 8.93 11.24 -12.23
C SER A 306 9.04 9.72 -12.06
N VAL A 307 8.54 8.94 -13.03
CA VAL A 307 8.64 7.47 -13.04
C VAL A 307 10.10 7.04 -13.06
N LEU A 308 10.91 7.59 -13.97
CA LEU A 308 12.33 7.25 -14.10
C LEU A 308 13.11 7.60 -12.83
N ASN A 309 12.89 8.78 -12.25
CA ASN A 309 13.51 9.18 -10.99
C ASN A 309 13.15 8.19 -9.85
N TRP A 310 11.87 7.89 -9.65
CA TRP A 310 11.45 6.95 -8.61
C TRP A 310 11.96 5.52 -8.84
N ILE A 311 12.05 5.05 -10.08
CA ILE A 311 12.69 3.77 -10.41
C ILE A 311 14.18 3.79 -10.02
N TYR A 312 14.92 4.86 -10.33
CA TYR A 312 16.32 5.02 -9.96
C TYR A 312 16.51 5.04 -8.43
N LEU A 313 15.74 5.87 -7.71
CA LEU A 313 15.81 6.04 -6.26
C LEU A 313 15.46 4.77 -5.46
N LEU A 314 14.57 3.91 -6.00
CA LEU A 314 14.10 2.66 -5.36
C LEU A 314 14.83 1.41 -5.85
N THR A 315 15.51 1.45 -7.00
CA THR A 315 16.27 0.31 -7.53
C THR A 315 17.76 0.44 -7.23
N GLY A 316 18.36 1.61 -7.47
CA GLY A 316 19.79 1.85 -7.34
C GLY A 316 20.30 1.75 -5.90
N ASN A 317 21.11 0.75 -5.59
CA ASN A 317 21.65 0.54 -4.24
C ASN A 317 22.55 1.70 -3.78
N CYS A 318 23.40 2.24 -4.67
CA CYS A 318 24.24 3.40 -4.36
C CYS A 318 23.41 4.62 -3.93
N SER A 319 22.27 4.87 -4.57
CA SER A 319 21.37 5.99 -4.22
C SER A 319 20.71 5.78 -2.85
N LYS A 320 20.35 4.53 -2.50
CA LYS A 320 19.78 4.18 -1.19
C LYS A 320 20.81 4.34 -0.07
N GLU A 321 22.01 3.82 -0.30
CA GLU A 321 23.11 3.87 0.65
C GLU A 321 23.55 5.33 0.89
N HIS A 322 23.79 6.09 -0.18
CA HIS A 322 24.14 7.51 -0.10
C HIS A 322 23.06 8.34 0.61
N PHE A 323 21.78 8.09 0.33
CA PHE A 323 20.67 8.77 1.04
C PHE A 323 20.72 8.53 2.55
N ILE A 324 20.87 7.28 3.00
CA ILE A 324 20.95 6.97 4.44
C ILE A 324 22.25 7.51 5.07
N LEU A 325 23.41 7.32 4.44
CA LEU A 325 24.69 7.83 4.94
C LEU A 325 24.66 9.35 5.14
N ASN A 326 24.16 10.11 4.16
CA ASN A 326 24.07 11.57 4.24
C ASN A 326 23.15 12.01 5.40
N HIS A 327 22.00 11.33 5.60
CA HIS A 327 21.08 11.66 6.70
C HIS A 327 21.59 11.25 8.09
N LEU A 328 22.46 10.23 8.18
CA LEU A 328 23.13 9.84 9.43
C LEU A 328 24.29 10.79 9.78
N GLU A 329 25.08 11.19 8.78
CA GLU A 329 26.15 12.20 8.88
C GLU A 329 25.61 13.57 9.32
N MET A 330 24.45 13.99 8.80
CA MET A 330 23.73 15.19 9.24
C MET A 330 22.99 15.03 10.58
N SER A 331 22.98 13.85 11.20
CA SER A 331 22.30 13.64 12.48
C SER A 331 23.24 13.90 13.66
N GLY A 332 22.70 14.30 14.81
CA GLY A 332 23.48 14.61 16.02
C GLY A 332 24.18 13.43 16.71
N THR A 333 24.44 12.31 16.00
CA THR A 333 25.35 11.25 16.45
C THR A 333 26.63 11.32 15.65
N SER A 334 27.79 11.28 16.31
CA SER A 334 29.10 11.22 15.66
C SER A 334 29.22 9.95 14.80
N PHE A 335 28.93 10.08 13.51
CA PHE A 335 28.95 8.98 12.54
C PHE A 335 29.98 9.31 11.45
N ASP A 336 31.12 8.63 11.45
CA ASP A 336 32.10 8.75 10.38
C ASP A 336 31.74 7.83 9.21
N LYS A 337 31.57 8.45 8.05
CA LYS A 337 31.29 7.86 6.74
C LYS A 337 32.49 7.11 6.16
N SER A 338 33.69 7.44 6.62
CA SER A 338 34.97 6.91 6.15
C SER A 338 35.26 5.50 6.68
N ASP A 339 34.66 5.12 7.81
CA ASP A 339 34.88 3.83 8.46
C ASP A 339 34.19 2.67 7.70
N PRO A 340 34.95 1.66 7.21
CA PRO A 340 34.38 0.48 6.55
C PRO A 340 33.54 -0.42 7.48
N GLN A 341 33.65 -0.33 8.80
CA GLN A 341 32.75 -1.01 9.74
C GLN A 341 31.34 -0.39 9.66
N ASN A 342 31.26 0.95 9.84
CA ASN A 342 30.01 1.70 9.77
C ASN A 342 29.26 1.45 8.44
N LYS A 343 29.98 1.43 7.32
CA LYS A 343 29.42 1.09 5.99
C LYS A 343 28.73 -0.29 5.97
N LYS A 344 29.36 -1.32 6.55
CA LYS A 344 28.76 -2.67 6.67
C LYS A 344 27.55 -2.72 7.60
N HIS A 345 27.52 -1.91 8.66
CA HIS A 345 26.35 -1.78 9.52
C HIS A 345 25.18 -1.08 8.80
N VAL A 346 25.47 -0.06 7.98
CA VAL A 346 24.45 0.62 7.15
C VAL A 346 23.89 -0.31 6.08
N ASP A 347 24.73 -1.08 5.38
CA ASP A 347 24.27 -2.11 4.44
C ASP A 347 23.33 -3.14 5.11
N ARG A 348 23.71 -3.62 6.30
CA ARG A 348 22.90 -4.53 7.11
C ARG A 348 21.55 -3.90 7.47
N PHE A 349 21.53 -2.66 7.94
CA PHE A 349 20.30 -1.91 8.23
C PHE A 349 19.41 -1.76 6.99
N LEU A 350 20.01 -1.40 5.85
CA LEU A 350 19.34 -1.19 4.58
C LEU A 350 18.63 -2.45 4.08
N HIS A 351 19.36 -3.55 3.93
CA HIS A 351 18.85 -4.77 3.30
C HIS A 351 18.06 -5.68 4.26
N LYS A 352 18.44 -5.73 5.54
CA LYS A 352 17.86 -6.66 6.52
C LYS A 352 16.64 -6.08 7.23
N TYR A 353 16.74 -4.83 7.69
CA TYR A 353 15.75 -4.19 8.55
C TYR A 353 14.78 -3.28 7.78
N LEU A 354 15.32 -2.31 7.03
CA LEU A 354 14.52 -1.24 6.41
C LEU A 354 13.84 -1.69 5.11
N ARG A 355 14.58 -2.36 4.21
CA ARG A 355 14.12 -2.85 2.89
C ARG A 355 13.57 -1.75 1.98
N THR A 356 13.13 -2.13 0.79
CA THR A 356 12.62 -1.19 -0.23
C THR A 356 11.41 -0.40 0.28
N ASP A 357 10.46 -1.03 0.97
CA ASP A 357 9.28 -0.34 1.50
C ASP A 357 9.63 0.68 2.60
N GLY A 358 10.57 0.38 3.50
CA GLY A 358 11.01 1.33 4.53
C GLY A 358 11.78 2.52 3.94
N ILE A 359 12.64 2.29 2.94
CA ILE A 359 13.34 3.37 2.22
C ILE A 359 12.34 4.23 1.45
N PHE A 360 11.36 3.61 0.79
CA PHE A 360 10.28 4.34 0.11
C PHE A 360 9.55 5.29 1.05
N VAL A 361 9.15 4.80 2.24
CA VAL A 361 8.47 5.62 3.25
C VAL A 361 9.35 6.77 3.74
N LEU A 362 10.65 6.51 4.00
CA LEU A 362 11.57 7.56 4.47
C LEU A 362 11.87 8.61 3.39
N ARG A 363 12.02 8.22 2.12
CA ARG A 363 12.15 9.18 1.01
C ARG A 363 10.90 10.04 0.86
N MET A 364 9.72 9.43 0.88
CA MET A 364 8.45 10.16 0.83
C MET A 364 8.24 11.09 2.04
N VAL A 365 8.80 10.78 3.23
CA VAL A 365 8.83 11.71 4.37
C VAL A 365 9.80 12.87 4.10
N ALA A 366 11.00 12.59 3.59
CA ALA A 366 11.99 13.63 3.25
C ALA A 366 11.54 14.58 2.11
N ASP A 367 10.74 14.08 1.15
CA ASP A 367 10.19 14.86 0.04
C ASP A 367 8.97 15.74 0.45
N HIS A 368 8.42 15.57 1.65
CA HIS A 368 7.12 16.14 2.06
C HIS A 368 7.07 16.76 3.46
N ALA A 369 8.07 16.51 4.29
CA ALA A 369 8.29 17.15 5.59
C ALA A 369 9.71 17.74 5.60
N ASP A 370 10.06 18.49 6.64
CA ASP A 370 11.39 19.09 6.73
C ASP A 370 12.50 18.04 6.73
N VAL A 371 13.62 18.34 6.05
CA VAL A 371 14.81 17.46 6.02
C VAL A 371 15.28 17.12 7.44
N VAL A 372 15.18 18.08 8.37
CA VAL A 372 15.52 17.91 9.81
C VAL A 372 14.58 16.94 10.52
N PHE A 373 13.32 16.82 10.10
CA PHE A 373 12.40 15.80 10.62
C PHE A 373 12.77 14.42 10.10
N ALA A 374 13.15 14.32 8.81
CA ALA A 374 13.57 13.07 8.20
C ALA A 374 14.90 12.55 8.78
N THR A 375 15.91 13.40 9.00
CA THR A 375 17.18 13.00 9.63
C THR A 375 16.98 12.49 11.06
N GLU A 376 16.19 13.17 11.89
CA GLU A 376 15.89 12.73 13.25
C GLU A 376 15.11 11.40 13.29
N LEU A 377 14.14 11.20 12.37
CA LEU A 377 13.42 9.93 12.25
C LEU A 377 14.34 8.78 11.81
N ILE A 378 15.24 9.03 10.84
CA ILE A 378 16.25 8.06 10.41
C ILE A 378 17.19 7.70 11.57
N ALA A 379 17.68 8.70 12.30
CA ALA A 379 18.54 8.50 13.46
C ALA A 379 17.83 7.73 14.61
N SER A 380 16.54 7.99 14.84
CA SER A 380 15.72 7.23 15.80
C SER A 380 15.59 5.75 15.43
N LEU A 381 15.28 5.47 14.15
CA LEU A 381 15.22 4.10 13.62
C LEU A 381 16.58 3.39 13.66
N TRP A 382 17.66 4.10 13.35
CA TRP A 382 19.03 3.61 13.41
C TRP A 382 19.45 3.21 14.83
N ARG A 383 19.30 4.11 15.81
CA ARG A 383 19.59 3.83 17.23
C ARG A 383 18.81 2.62 17.71
N SER A 384 17.52 2.55 17.37
CA SER A 384 16.69 1.40 17.72
C SER A 384 17.20 0.10 17.09
N HIS A 385 17.55 0.11 15.80
CA HIS A 385 18.14 -1.06 15.12
C HIS A 385 19.47 -1.50 15.76
N TYR A 386 20.36 -0.55 16.08
CA TYR A 386 21.67 -0.82 16.65
C TYR A 386 21.55 -1.59 17.98
N VAL A 387 20.71 -1.11 18.91
CA VAL A 387 20.44 -1.78 20.19
C VAL A 387 19.89 -3.21 20.00
N PHE A 388 19.12 -3.47 18.93
CA PHE A 388 18.63 -4.81 18.63
C PHE A 388 19.68 -5.73 17.99
N GLU A 389 20.58 -5.22 17.14
CA GLU A 389 21.69 -6.03 16.61
C GLU A 389 22.74 -6.31 17.69
N GLU A 390 23.09 -5.35 18.54
CA GLU A 390 24.00 -5.57 19.68
C GLU A 390 23.47 -6.66 20.62
N ARG A 391 22.19 -6.55 21.03
CA ARG A 391 21.54 -7.59 21.85
C ARG A 391 21.55 -8.96 21.16
N ARG A 392 21.39 -8.99 19.84
CA ARG A 392 21.41 -10.23 19.05
C ARG A 392 22.83 -10.81 18.94
N GLU A 393 23.86 -9.99 18.80
CA GLU A 393 25.25 -10.43 18.82
C GLU A 393 25.67 -10.90 20.21
N ASN A 394 25.19 -10.27 21.28
CA ASN A 394 25.42 -10.72 22.66
C ASN A 394 24.73 -12.07 22.94
N ILE A 395 23.49 -12.28 22.47
CA ILE A 395 22.85 -13.61 22.53
C ILE A 395 23.66 -14.66 21.73
N LEU A 396 24.10 -14.34 20.50
CA LEU A 396 24.91 -15.26 19.69
C LEU A 396 26.30 -15.54 20.30
N LYS A 397 26.87 -14.62 21.08
CA LYS A 397 28.08 -14.86 21.89
C LYS A 397 27.74 -15.80 23.06
N MET A 398 26.64 -15.56 23.78
CA MET A 398 26.20 -16.44 24.86
C MET A 398 25.90 -17.85 24.38
N ASP A 399 25.18 -18.03 23.25
CA ASP A 399 24.88 -19.34 22.67
C ASP A 399 26.14 -20.18 22.35
N LYS A 400 27.28 -19.53 22.07
CA LYS A 400 28.58 -20.21 21.85
C LYS A 400 29.26 -20.64 23.13
N ILE A 401 29.13 -19.88 24.21
CA ILE A 401 29.79 -20.13 25.50
C ILE A 401 28.91 -21.01 26.41
N TRP A 402 27.59 -20.97 26.22
CA TRP A 402 26.59 -21.73 26.98
C TRP A 402 26.90 -23.24 27.08
N PRO A 403 27.28 -23.96 26.00
CA PRO A 403 27.62 -25.38 26.11
C PRO A 403 28.81 -25.66 27.04
N GLN A 404 29.80 -24.77 27.07
CA GLN A 404 30.98 -24.90 27.94
C GLN A 404 30.61 -24.65 29.40
N HIS A 405 29.76 -23.66 29.68
CA HIS A 405 29.23 -23.44 31.03
C HIS A 405 28.36 -24.61 31.48
N GLN A 406 27.53 -25.17 30.60
CA GLN A 406 26.68 -26.30 30.92
C GLN A 406 27.50 -27.56 31.24
N GLN A 407 28.55 -27.86 30.47
CA GLN A 407 29.49 -28.94 30.78
C GLN A 407 30.22 -28.73 32.11
N ARG A 408 30.69 -27.51 32.41
CA ARG A 408 31.33 -27.19 33.70
C ARG A 408 30.36 -27.36 34.87
N LEU A 409 29.10 -26.94 34.71
CA LEU A 409 28.06 -27.10 35.72
C LEU A 409 27.72 -28.58 35.94
N GLU A 410 27.61 -29.38 34.87
CA GLU A 410 27.36 -30.82 34.94
C GLU A 410 28.52 -31.55 35.65
N MET A 411 29.78 -31.17 35.41
CA MET A 411 30.93 -31.74 36.14
C MET A 411 30.96 -31.34 37.61
N ALA A 412 30.75 -30.05 37.94
CA ALA A 412 30.72 -29.60 39.33
C ALA A 412 29.62 -30.28 40.16
N LEU A 413 28.42 -30.46 39.57
CA LEU A 413 27.32 -31.20 40.21
C LEU A 413 27.63 -32.69 40.41
N LEU A 414 28.43 -33.31 39.53
CA LEU A 414 28.91 -34.69 39.71
C LEU A 414 29.95 -34.79 40.82
N GLU A 415 30.87 -33.83 40.92
CA GLU A 415 31.86 -33.74 41.99
C GLU A 415 31.19 -33.55 43.37
N GLU A 416 30.25 -32.60 43.50
CA GLU A 416 29.46 -32.40 44.71
C GLU A 416 28.68 -33.68 45.10
N ALA A 417 28.06 -34.36 44.14
CA ALA A 417 27.35 -35.61 44.37
C ALA A 417 28.27 -36.80 44.74
N GLU A 418 29.57 -36.74 44.40
CA GLU A 418 30.56 -37.72 44.84
C GLU A 418 31.13 -37.37 46.22
N VAL A 419 31.39 -36.10 46.52
CA VAL A 419 31.76 -35.62 47.86
C VAL A 419 30.67 -35.95 48.87
N ALA A 420 29.40 -35.69 48.55
CA ALA A 420 28.26 -36.06 49.40
C ALA A 420 28.18 -37.58 49.64
N ARG A 421 28.49 -38.40 48.62
CA ARG A 421 28.57 -39.86 48.76
C ARG A 421 29.71 -40.30 49.67
N LYS A 422 30.91 -39.69 49.56
CA LYS A 422 32.06 -39.96 50.44
C LYS A 422 31.77 -39.61 51.89
N ILE A 423 31.19 -38.43 52.15
CA ILE A 423 30.74 -38.01 53.49
C ILE A 423 29.72 -39.02 54.06
N SER A 424 28.77 -39.49 53.25
CA SER A 424 27.81 -40.51 53.66
C SER A 424 28.46 -41.87 53.97
N SER A 425 29.47 -42.30 53.21
CA SER A 425 30.18 -43.56 53.50
C SER A 425 31.09 -43.44 54.72
N ASP A 426 31.73 -42.29 54.93
CA ASP A 426 32.60 -42.08 56.09
C ASP A 426 31.81 -41.94 57.39
N ALA A 427 30.62 -41.33 57.34
CA ALA A 427 29.66 -41.36 58.45
C ALA A 427 29.20 -42.80 58.77
N LEU A 428 28.94 -43.64 57.76
CA LEU A 428 28.58 -45.05 57.93
C LEU A 428 29.74 -45.85 58.56
N ASN A 429 30.97 -45.65 58.06
CA ASN A 429 32.18 -46.29 58.56
C ASN A 429 32.54 -45.84 59.99
N ALA A 430 32.26 -44.58 60.35
CA ALA A 430 32.41 -44.06 61.70
C ALA A 430 31.36 -44.62 62.65
N LEU A 431 30.11 -44.80 62.20
CA LEU A 431 29.07 -45.49 62.97
C LEU A 431 29.42 -46.98 63.18
N GLN A 432 29.97 -47.67 62.18
CA GLN A 432 30.46 -49.04 62.35
C GLN A 432 31.65 -49.11 63.33
N ARG A 433 32.60 -48.17 63.28
CA ARG A 433 33.71 -48.09 64.25
C ARG A 433 33.27 -47.74 65.67
N LYS A 434 32.20 -46.95 65.86
CA LYS A 434 31.59 -46.76 67.19
C LYS A 434 30.83 -48.01 67.66
N ARG A 435 30.24 -48.77 66.73
CA ARG A 435 29.52 -50.02 67.03
C ARG A 435 30.46 -51.18 67.41
N SER A 436 31.72 -51.16 66.96
CA SER A 436 32.75 -52.14 67.34
C SER A 436 33.45 -51.87 68.68
N ILE A 437 33.09 -50.79 69.40
CA ILE A 437 33.60 -50.47 70.75
C ILE A 437 32.57 -50.82 71.84
N PHE A 438 31.36 -51.22 71.46
CA PHE A 438 30.21 -51.42 72.35
C PHE A 438 29.68 -52.87 72.37
N PHE A 439 30.58 -53.86 72.36
CA PHE A 439 30.22 -55.29 72.48
C PHE A 439 31.15 -56.06 73.43
N ASP A 440 31.29 -55.56 74.66
CA ASP A 440 31.66 -56.36 75.83
C ASP A 440 30.63 -56.11 76.95
N SER A 441 29.49 -56.80 76.88
CA SER A 441 28.61 -57.01 78.03
C SER A 441 27.66 -58.19 77.76
N PRO A 442 27.62 -59.22 78.61
CA PRO A 442 26.69 -60.34 78.46
C PRO A 442 25.28 -59.96 78.91
N TYR A 443 24.32 -60.86 78.65
CA TYR A 443 22.89 -60.75 78.95
C TYR A 443 22.07 -59.80 78.07
N PHE A 444 21.51 -60.32 76.98
CA PHE A 444 20.06 -60.24 76.80
C PHE A 444 19.52 -61.45 76.02
N LEU A 445 18.46 -62.07 76.54
CA LEU A 445 17.95 -63.35 76.06
C LEU A 445 16.71 -63.17 75.18
N LYS A 446 16.86 -63.50 73.90
CA LYS A 446 15.92 -64.28 73.05
C LYS A 446 14.40 -64.00 73.12
N ARG A 447 13.81 -63.63 71.98
CA ARG A 447 12.47 -64.12 71.59
C ARG A 447 12.41 -64.52 70.11
N SER A 448 12.12 -65.80 69.86
CA SER A 448 11.73 -66.42 68.57
C SER A 448 10.24 -66.13 68.26
N SER A 449 9.65 -66.34 67.07
CA SER A 449 9.96 -67.06 65.81
C SER A 449 9.29 -66.27 64.63
N LEU A 450 9.45 -66.52 63.32
CA LEU A 450 9.46 -67.75 62.51
C LEU A 450 10.35 -67.65 61.25
N THR A 451 10.81 -68.82 60.79
CA THR A 451 11.49 -69.13 59.51
C THR A 451 10.45 -69.41 58.39
N THR A 452 10.70 -69.60 57.08
CA THR A 452 11.89 -69.84 56.21
C THR A 452 11.43 -69.54 54.75
N THR A 453 12.12 -68.77 53.89
CA THR A 453 13.13 -69.20 52.87
C THR A 453 12.63 -70.34 51.94
N THR A 454 12.54 -70.17 50.61
CA THR A 454 13.66 -70.42 49.66
C THR A 454 13.66 -69.57 48.36
N MET A 455 14.86 -69.39 47.78
CA MET A 455 15.19 -68.79 46.47
C MET A 455 15.78 -69.88 45.54
N PRO A 456 15.73 -69.78 44.18
CA PRO A 456 16.86 -69.21 43.38
C PRO A 456 16.39 -68.58 42.02
N LYS A 457 17.18 -68.10 41.02
CA LYS A 457 18.62 -67.81 40.82
C LYS A 457 18.78 -66.59 39.83
N VAL A 458 19.90 -66.45 39.09
CA VAL A 458 20.26 -65.29 38.22
C VAL A 458 20.95 -65.73 36.90
N ARG A 459 20.86 -64.89 35.83
CA ARG A 459 21.64 -64.88 34.54
C ARG A 459 21.25 -65.96 33.48
N SER A 460 21.46 -65.81 32.15
CA SER A 460 22.18 -64.79 31.31
C SER A 460 21.83 -64.84 29.79
N ARG A 461 22.04 -63.70 29.08
CA ARG A 461 22.52 -63.47 27.69
C ARG A 461 21.95 -64.21 26.42
N SER A 462 21.73 -63.37 25.39
CA SER A 462 22.20 -63.43 23.97
C SER A 462 21.46 -64.16 22.81
N ILE A 463 21.01 -63.31 21.86
CA ILE A 463 21.25 -63.31 20.37
C ILE A 463 20.49 -64.34 19.47
N LEU A 464 20.26 -63.89 18.22
CA LEU A 464 19.50 -64.44 17.08
C LEU A 464 17.96 -64.37 17.23
N GLY A 465 17.18 -64.07 16.19
CA GLY A 465 17.52 -63.73 14.80
C GLY A 465 16.42 -64.19 13.83
N ASN A 466 16.19 -63.44 12.74
CA ASN A 466 15.21 -63.72 11.66
C ASN A 466 13.70 -63.62 12.05
N SER A 467 12.74 -63.39 11.15
CA SER A 467 12.73 -62.70 9.84
C SER A 467 11.26 -62.49 9.37
N CYS A 468 11.05 -61.48 8.53
CA CYS A 468 10.12 -61.48 7.37
C CYS A 468 8.58 -61.55 7.51
N VAL A 469 7.96 -60.61 6.75
CA VAL A 469 6.88 -60.84 5.75
C VAL A 469 5.40 -60.74 6.18
N LEU A 470 4.86 -59.53 5.95
CA LEU A 470 3.71 -59.17 5.09
C LEU A 470 2.29 -59.77 5.29
N SER A 471 1.33 -58.83 5.14
CA SER A 471 -0.05 -59.00 4.65
C SER A 471 -1.05 -59.63 5.64
N ARG A 472 -2.35 -59.28 5.60
CA ARG A 472 -3.13 -58.74 4.47
C ARG A 472 -4.33 -57.88 4.93
N ASN A 473 -4.53 -56.76 4.22
CA ASN A 473 -5.77 -56.07 3.83
C ASN A 473 -7.02 -55.97 4.73
N ASN A 474 -7.65 -54.78 4.58
CA ASN A 474 -9.10 -54.52 4.54
C ASN A 474 -9.87 -54.58 5.88
N SER A 475 -10.85 -53.71 6.15
CA SER A 475 -11.46 -52.66 5.31
C SER A 475 -12.40 -51.76 6.14
N LYS A 476 -12.57 -50.49 5.71
CA LYS A 476 -13.80 -49.67 5.87
C LYS A 476 -14.24 -49.34 7.31
N ASP A 477 -15.00 -48.28 7.60
CA ASP A 477 -15.35 -47.07 6.85
C ASP A 477 -15.55 -45.92 7.86
N SER A 478 -15.68 -44.69 7.35
CA SER A 478 -16.22 -43.45 7.97
C SER A 478 -16.80 -43.47 9.41
N VAL A 479 -16.51 -42.41 10.19
CA VAL A 479 -17.53 -41.40 10.64
C VAL A 479 -16.86 -40.21 11.36
N ILE A 480 -17.23 -39.01 10.92
CA ILE A 480 -17.24 -37.70 11.62
C ILE A 480 -18.69 -37.23 11.39
N PRO A 481 -19.48 -36.75 12.38
CA PRO A 481 -19.11 -35.62 13.24
C PRO A 481 -19.60 -35.64 14.70
N PHE A 482 -18.96 -34.87 15.57
CA PHE A 482 -19.67 -34.19 16.67
C PHE A 482 -19.05 -32.84 17.03
N SER A 483 -19.94 -31.89 17.33
CA SER A 483 -19.70 -30.55 17.87
C SER A 483 -20.88 -30.26 18.83
N PRO A 484 -20.91 -29.14 19.56
CA PRO A 484 -20.32 -29.02 20.88
C PRO A 484 -21.39 -28.81 21.96
N TYR A 485 -21.12 -29.15 23.23
CA TYR A 485 -21.92 -28.63 24.34
C TYR A 485 -21.10 -28.15 25.53
N VAL A 486 -21.54 -27.01 26.05
CA VAL A 486 -21.03 -26.31 27.22
C VAL A 486 -21.84 -26.76 28.44
N ALA A 487 -21.16 -27.02 29.56
CA ALA A 487 -21.79 -27.11 30.87
C ALA A 487 -20.91 -26.38 31.89
N ASN A 488 -21.57 -25.69 32.83
CA ASN A 488 -20.99 -24.76 33.80
C ASN A 488 -21.06 -25.34 35.24
N GLN A 489 -20.44 -24.66 36.21
CA GLN A 489 -20.51 -24.87 37.68
C GLN A 489 -19.75 -26.09 38.26
N SER A 490 -19.29 -26.09 39.51
CA SER A 490 -18.87 -24.98 40.41
C SER A 490 -18.14 -25.50 41.67
N ARG A 491 -17.17 -24.72 42.17
CA ARG A 491 -16.67 -24.59 43.58
C ARG A 491 -16.57 -25.83 44.51
N GLY A 492 -15.36 -26.05 45.02
CA GLY A 492 -15.11 -26.73 46.31
C GLY A 492 -13.67 -26.49 46.79
N ASN A 493 -13.50 -25.86 47.96
CA ASN A 493 -12.19 -25.68 48.63
C ASN A 493 -12.13 -26.62 49.85
N ILE A 494 -10.91 -27.05 50.24
CA ILE A 494 -10.32 -27.04 51.60
C ILE A 494 -9.13 -28.04 51.70
N PHE A 495 -8.03 -27.58 52.33
CA PHE A 495 -6.91 -28.26 53.03
C PHE A 495 -6.68 -29.78 52.82
N SER A 496 -5.49 -30.33 52.49
CA SER A 496 -4.09 -30.15 52.98
C SER A 496 -3.63 -31.42 53.73
N THR A 497 -2.62 -32.14 53.21
CA THR A 497 -1.33 -32.47 53.88
C THR A 497 -0.49 -33.49 53.09
N ASP A 498 0.80 -33.15 52.95
CA ASP A 498 2.03 -33.96 52.85
C ASP A 498 2.38 -34.98 51.73
N THR A 499 3.62 -34.75 51.25
CA THR A 499 4.66 -35.67 50.73
C THR A 499 4.31 -36.82 49.77
N GLN A 500 4.81 -36.71 48.53
CA GLN A 500 5.97 -37.50 48.06
C GLN A 500 6.51 -36.97 46.73
N GLY A 501 7.83 -36.94 46.56
CA GLY A 501 8.48 -36.32 45.41
C GLY A 501 8.54 -37.21 44.16
N LYS A 502 8.37 -36.60 42.98
CA LYS A 502 8.88 -37.12 41.70
C LYS A 502 9.12 -35.96 40.71
N LEU A 503 10.32 -35.95 40.11
CA LEU A 503 10.78 -34.83 39.27
C LEU A 503 9.95 -34.66 37.99
N ARG A 504 9.60 -33.42 37.65
CA ARG A 504 9.33 -33.03 36.26
C ARG A 504 9.71 -31.58 35.98
N ARG A 505 10.49 -31.38 34.91
CA ARG A 505 11.04 -30.07 34.49
C ARG A 505 9.95 -29.01 34.32
N ARG A 506 10.18 -27.82 34.87
CA ARG A 506 9.65 -26.55 34.36
C ARG A 506 10.81 -25.58 34.12
N HIS A 507 10.91 -25.04 32.92
CA HIS A 507 11.62 -23.78 32.71
C HIS A 507 10.78 -22.68 33.35
N SER A 508 11.37 -21.92 34.27
CA SER A 508 10.88 -20.59 34.63
C SER A 508 11.79 -19.56 33.98
N LEU A 509 11.19 -18.66 33.20
CA LEU A 509 11.85 -17.43 32.78
C LEU A 509 11.51 -16.38 33.84
N GLU A 510 12.49 -15.98 34.65
CA GLU A 510 12.34 -14.78 35.47
C GLU A 510 12.21 -13.57 34.54
N LYS A 511 11.01 -12.98 34.54
CA LYS A 511 10.83 -11.61 34.09
C LYS A 511 11.01 -10.71 35.31
N ILE A 512 12.10 -9.96 35.30
CA ILE A 512 12.34 -8.87 36.24
C ILE A 512 11.24 -7.82 36.04
N ASP A 513 10.52 -7.50 37.11
CA ASP A 513 9.55 -6.40 37.13
C ASP A 513 10.27 -5.05 37.17
N ILE A 514 10.17 -4.29 36.08
CA ILE A 514 10.45 -2.84 36.05
C ILE A 514 9.25 -2.14 35.42
N ILE A 515 8.12 -2.13 36.12
CA ILE A 515 7.04 -1.16 35.92
C ILE A 515 6.68 -0.60 37.30
N GLY A 516 7.50 0.37 37.74
CA GLY A 516 7.46 0.93 39.10
C GLY A 516 7.44 2.45 39.17
N ARG A 517 6.94 3.15 38.12
CA ARG A 517 6.47 4.55 38.13
C ARG A 517 6.05 5.00 36.71
N VAL A 518 4.78 4.75 36.36
CA VAL A 518 4.03 5.64 35.47
C VAL A 518 2.78 6.02 36.24
N LYS A 519 2.66 7.29 36.64
CA LYS A 519 1.42 7.82 37.25
C LYS A 519 0.31 7.73 36.21
N LYS A 520 -0.89 7.35 36.64
CA LYS A 520 -2.12 7.60 35.86
C LYS A 520 -2.20 9.09 35.54
N PHE A 521 -2.25 9.43 34.25
CA PHE A 521 -2.71 10.71 33.72
C PHE A 521 -3.62 10.42 32.53
N ALA A 522 -4.80 9.88 32.86
CA ALA A 522 -5.91 9.61 31.96
C ALA A 522 -7.16 9.40 32.83
N ASP A 523 -7.54 10.45 33.57
CA ASP A 523 -8.80 10.60 34.35
C ASP A 523 -8.84 12.06 34.89
N SER A 524 -8.69 13.07 34.03
CA SER A 524 -8.83 14.49 34.44
C SER A 524 -9.46 15.42 33.39
N SER A 525 -9.98 14.87 32.29
CA SER A 525 -10.79 15.63 31.31
C SER A 525 -12.27 15.72 31.68
N ASP A 526 -12.76 14.81 32.52
CA ASP A 526 -14.19 14.58 32.73
C ASP A 526 -14.70 15.19 34.05
N GLU A 527 -13.81 15.85 34.82
CA GLU A 527 -14.18 16.63 36.02
C GLU A 527 -14.20 18.15 35.76
N GLU A 528 -13.31 18.70 34.90
CA GLU A 528 -13.34 20.12 34.52
C GLU A 528 -14.63 20.54 33.80
N GLU A 529 -15.31 19.61 33.12
CA GLU A 529 -16.58 19.89 32.44
C GLU A 529 -17.77 19.93 33.42
N LYS A 530 -17.70 19.15 34.53
CA LYS A 530 -18.73 19.15 35.59
C LYS A 530 -18.62 20.33 36.55
N GLU A 531 -17.44 20.92 36.71
CA GLU A 531 -17.26 22.10 37.55
C GLU A 531 -17.77 23.36 36.84
N LYS A 532 -17.56 23.47 35.51
CA LYS A 532 -18.08 24.56 34.67
C LYS A 532 -19.61 24.57 34.49
N GLU A 533 -20.28 23.42 34.62
CA GLU A 533 -21.75 23.38 34.67
C GLU A 533 -22.31 23.83 36.02
N ARG A 534 -21.55 23.71 37.12
CA ARG A 534 -22.00 24.16 38.45
C ARG A 534 -21.90 25.68 38.65
N GLU A 535 -20.92 26.34 38.04
CA GLU A 535 -20.82 27.81 38.10
C GLU A 535 -21.85 28.53 37.22
N LYS A 536 -22.33 27.90 36.13
CA LYS A 536 -23.40 28.46 35.29
C LYS A 536 -24.81 28.37 35.88
N GLY A 537 -24.98 27.69 37.01
CA GLY A 537 -26.26 27.59 37.73
C GLY A 537 -26.41 28.55 38.91
N ARG A 538 -25.52 29.54 39.08
CA ARG A 538 -25.48 30.38 40.28
C ARG A 538 -25.04 31.84 40.06
N VAL A 539 -25.53 32.46 38.98
CA VAL A 539 -25.63 33.93 38.80
C VAL A 539 -26.98 34.22 38.18
#